data_AF-A0A3Q7I3Q3-F1
#
_entry.id   AF-A0A3Q7I3Q3-F1
#
_cell.length_a   1.000
_cell.length_b   1.000
_cell.length_c   1.000
_cell.angle_alpha   90.00
_cell.angle_beta   90.00
_cell.angle_gamma   90.00
#
_symmetry.space_group_name_H-M   'P 1'
#
loop_
_entity.id
_entity.type
_entity.pdbx_description
1 polymer ?
#
loop_
_entity_poly.entity_id
_entity_poly.type
_entity_poly.pdbx_seq_one_letter_code
_entity_poly.pdbx_strand_id
1 'polypeptide(L)'
;MTIALSPATPVRLLCQQQLTRKPVLFCFQDKFPTSGNVVCWSASANYSSLWVGARRLQPLVKPSWGKRSGIVRCATIEEIEAEKSSIEKDVKERMEKTVETVRSNFNSIRTGRASPAMLDKIEVDYYGTPVSLKSIAQISTPDATSILVQPYDKSSLKAIEKAIVSSDVGMTPNNDGEVIRLAVPQLTSDRRKELSKIVSKQAEEGKVAIRNIRRDALKAYEKLEKEKKLSEDNVKDLSSDLQKVTDEYMKKIDIVFKQKEKELLKV
;
A
#
# COMPACT_ATOMS: atom_id res chain seq x y z
N MET A 1 31.29 -2.82 43.98
CA MET A 1 32.23 -3.87 43.58
C MET A 1 31.45 -5.15 43.37
N THR A 2 31.13 -5.47 42.12
CA THR A 2 30.85 -6.84 41.61
C THR A 2 30.74 -6.70 40.10
N ILE A 3 31.79 -7.16 39.43
CA ILE A 3 32.03 -7.12 37.98
C ILE A 3 31.71 -8.53 37.46
N ALA A 4 30.84 -8.65 36.47
CA ALA A 4 30.70 -9.86 35.64
C ALA A 4 30.01 -9.44 34.32
N LEU A 5 30.78 -9.10 33.28
CA LEU A 5 31.27 -10.00 32.22
C LEU A 5 30.19 -10.34 31.18
N SER A 6 30.07 -9.43 30.21
CA SER A 6 29.38 -9.60 28.93
C SER A 6 30.00 -10.73 28.10
N PRO A 7 29.21 -11.63 27.49
CA PRO A 7 29.73 -12.55 26.49
C PRO A 7 29.82 -11.87 25.10
N ALA A 8 30.90 -12.22 24.42
CA ALA A 8 31.43 -11.66 23.19
C ALA A 8 30.51 -11.79 21.95
N THR A 9 30.60 -10.77 21.11
CA THR A 9 30.17 -10.74 19.72
C THR A 9 31.09 -11.61 18.84
N PRO A 10 30.54 -12.40 17.89
CA PRO A 10 31.31 -12.81 16.72
C PRO A 10 31.11 -11.81 15.56
N VAL A 11 32.23 -11.23 15.16
CA VAL A 11 32.44 -10.36 14.02
C VAL A 11 32.31 -11.14 12.70
N ARG A 12 31.55 -10.54 11.77
CA ARG A 12 31.66 -10.58 10.30
C ARG A 12 32.48 -11.72 9.66
N LEU A 13 31.79 -12.57 8.90
CA LEU A 13 32.29 -13.06 7.61
C LEU A 13 31.46 -12.43 6.49
N LEU A 14 32.01 -11.35 5.92
CA LEU A 14 31.65 -10.80 4.63
C LEU A 14 32.23 -11.74 3.56
N CYS A 15 31.39 -12.53 2.89
CA CYS A 15 31.74 -13.02 1.55
C CYS A 15 30.78 -12.37 0.56
N GLN A 16 31.26 -11.25 0.05
CA GLN A 16 30.68 -10.43 -0.99
C GLN A 16 31.05 -11.06 -2.33
N GLN A 17 30.12 -11.73 -3.00
CA GLN A 17 30.20 -11.97 -4.44
C GLN A 17 29.10 -11.16 -5.11
N GLN A 18 29.45 -9.93 -5.48
CA GLN A 18 28.72 -9.22 -6.51
C GLN A 18 29.70 -8.76 -7.59
N LEU A 19 29.14 -8.76 -8.81
CA LEU A 19 29.53 -8.00 -9.99
C LEU A 19 30.50 -8.66 -10.97
N THR A 20 29.92 -9.37 -11.94
CA THR A 20 30.17 -8.99 -13.34
C THR A 20 28.83 -8.89 -14.08
N ARG A 21 28.41 -7.65 -14.33
CA ARG A 21 27.30 -7.31 -15.23
C ARG A 21 27.71 -7.57 -16.69
N LYS A 22 26.72 -8.00 -17.47
CA LYS A 22 26.65 -8.11 -18.94
C LYS A 22 27.12 -6.81 -19.64
N PRO A 23 27.47 -6.86 -20.95
CA PRO A 23 26.46 -6.64 -21.99
C PRO A 23 26.63 -7.56 -23.25
N VAL A 24 25.53 -8.10 -23.80
CA VAL A 24 24.89 -7.69 -25.08
C VAL A 24 25.62 -8.20 -26.34
N LEU A 25 25.00 -9.11 -27.11
CA LEU A 25 24.34 -8.81 -28.39
C LEU A 25 23.75 -10.10 -29.00
N PHE A 26 22.58 -9.93 -29.60
CA PHE A 26 21.85 -10.80 -30.53
C PHE A 26 22.72 -11.70 -31.43
N CYS A 27 22.26 -12.94 -31.67
CA CYS A 27 21.91 -13.34 -33.04
C CYS A 27 20.93 -14.50 -33.06
N PHE A 28 19.75 -14.16 -33.56
CA PHE A 28 18.61 -14.98 -33.94
C PHE A 28 18.83 -15.32 -35.41
N GLN A 29 18.68 -16.57 -35.85
CA GLN A 29 18.30 -16.84 -37.24
C GLN A 29 17.75 -18.25 -37.42
N ASP A 30 16.41 -18.30 -37.46
CA ASP A 30 15.62 -19.22 -38.26
C ASP A 30 16.06 -19.20 -39.74
N LYS A 31 16.06 -20.35 -40.41
CA LYS A 31 15.87 -20.42 -41.88
C LYS A 31 15.13 -21.69 -42.29
N PHE A 32 13.86 -21.50 -42.64
CA PHE A 32 13.13 -22.17 -43.75
C PHE A 32 12.75 -21.05 -44.75
N PRO A 33 12.21 -21.29 -45.96
CA PRO A 33 12.26 -22.44 -46.89
C PRO A 33 12.56 -21.98 -48.36
N THR A 34 12.30 -22.89 -49.32
CA THR A 34 12.01 -22.71 -50.78
C THR A 34 13.13 -22.62 -51.82
N SER A 35 13.20 -23.65 -52.67
CA SER A 35 13.38 -23.66 -54.15
C SER A 35 13.72 -25.11 -54.54
N GLY A 36 12.89 -25.86 -55.25
CA GLY A 36 12.55 -25.61 -56.65
C GLY A 36 13.70 -26.07 -57.54
N ASN A 37 13.66 -27.32 -58.01
CA ASN A 37 14.16 -27.62 -59.36
C ASN A 37 13.52 -28.89 -59.94
N VAL A 38 12.97 -28.66 -61.13
CA VAL A 38 12.40 -29.58 -62.09
C VAL A 38 13.53 -30.28 -62.82
N VAL A 39 13.52 -31.62 -62.90
CA VAL A 39 13.93 -32.35 -64.11
C VAL A 39 13.08 -33.63 -64.18
N CYS A 40 12.17 -33.63 -65.14
CA CYS A 40 11.57 -34.83 -65.72
C CYS A 40 12.59 -35.45 -66.70
N TRP A 41 12.43 -36.74 -67.01
CA TRP A 41 12.91 -37.57 -68.15
C TRP A 41 13.15 -38.97 -67.55
N SER A 42 12.67 -40.10 -68.05
CA SER A 42 11.94 -40.44 -69.27
C SER A 42 11.32 -41.84 -69.07
N ALA A 43 10.30 -42.11 -69.87
CA ALA A 43 9.58 -43.38 -70.04
C ALA A 43 10.40 -44.67 -69.90
N SER A 44 9.80 -45.75 -69.38
CA SER A 44 9.11 -46.74 -70.23
C SER A 44 8.48 -47.85 -69.40
N ALA A 45 7.39 -48.38 -69.91
CA ALA A 45 6.61 -49.46 -69.34
C ALA A 45 7.41 -50.78 -69.26
N ASN A 46 7.05 -51.63 -68.29
CA ASN A 46 6.85 -53.05 -68.55
C ASN A 46 5.95 -53.68 -67.49
N TYR A 47 4.81 -54.17 -67.95
CA TYR A 47 3.98 -55.16 -67.27
C TYR A 47 4.77 -56.47 -67.18
N SER A 48 4.85 -57.07 -65.98
CA SER A 48 4.70 -58.52 -65.85
C SER A 48 4.37 -58.90 -64.42
N SER A 49 3.37 -59.76 -64.33
CA SER A 49 2.83 -60.44 -63.16
C SER A 49 3.85 -61.29 -62.43
N LEU A 50 3.77 -61.36 -61.10
CA LEU A 50 3.96 -62.61 -60.37
C LEU A 50 3.29 -62.55 -59.00
N TRP A 51 2.15 -63.24 -58.93
CA TRP A 51 1.54 -63.73 -57.70
C TRP A 51 2.43 -64.81 -57.10
N VAL A 52 3.10 -64.57 -55.97
CA VAL A 52 3.46 -65.62 -55.01
C VAL A 52 3.63 -65.01 -53.62
N GLY A 53 2.99 -65.61 -52.62
CA GLY A 53 3.53 -65.61 -51.26
C GLY A 53 2.76 -64.80 -50.22
N ALA A 54 1.62 -65.34 -49.81
CA ALA A 54 1.01 -64.99 -48.54
C ALA A 54 2.01 -65.15 -47.38
N ARG A 55 2.37 -64.06 -46.71
CA ARG A 55 2.65 -64.07 -45.28
C ARG A 55 1.81 -62.99 -44.64
N ARG A 56 0.81 -63.46 -43.90
CA ARG A 56 -0.05 -62.65 -43.03
C ARG A 56 0.82 -62.14 -41.88
N LEU A 57 1.55 -61.04 -42.08
CA LEU A 57 2.15 -60.27 -41.00
C LEU A 57 0.99 -59.61 -40.25
N GLN A 58 0.59 -60.19 -39.13
CA GLN A 58 -0.27 -59.50 -38.18
C GLN A 58 0.54 -58.32 -37.63
N PRO A 59 0.07 -57.07 -37.75
CA PRO A 59 0.68 -55.99 -37.00
C PRO A 59 0.32 -56.23 -35.53
N LEU A 60 1.32 -56.59 -34.72
CA LEU A 60 1.19 -56.57 -33.27
C LEU A 60 1.12 -55.10 -32.84
N VAL A 61 -0.07 -54.50 -32.93
CA VAL A 61 -0.38 -53.22 -32.31
C VAL A 61 -0.33 -53.46 -30.82
N LYS A 62 0.79 -53.14 -30.18
CA LYS A 62 0.84 -52.99 -28.73
C LYS A 62 0.05 -51.73 -28.39
N PRO A 63 -1.09 -51.80 -27.71
CA PRO A 63 -1.77 -50.60 -27.27
C PRO A 63 -0.98 -50.11 -26.04
N SER A 64 -0.03 -49.21 -26.24
CA SER A 64 0.67 -48.56 -25.13
C SER A 64 -0.27 -47.54 -24.48
N TRP A 65 -1.29 -48.02 -23.77
CA TRP A 65 -1.99 -47.23 -22.78
C TRP A 65 -1.11 -47.13 -21.54
N GLY A 66 0.02 -46.44 -21.68
CA GLY A 66 0.69 -45.89 -20.53
C GLY A 66 -0.26 -44.88 -19.93
N LYS A 67 -0.98 -45.26 -18.87
CA LYS A 67 -1.69 -44.32 -18.01
C LYS A 67 -0.67 -43.27 -17.57
N ARG A 68 -0.64 -42.13 -18.26
CA ARG A 68 -0.05 -40.92 -17.70
C ARG A 68 -1.00 -40.46 -16.60
N SER A 69 -0.98 -41.13 -15.46
CA SER A 69 -1.48 -40.56 -14.23
C SER A 69 -0.48 -39.48 -13.83
N GLY A 70 -0.56 -38.33 -14.50
CA GLY A 70 0.04 -37.12 -13.99
C GLY A 70 -0.65 -36.86 -12.66
N ILE A 71 0.10 -36.96 -11.57
CA ILE A 71 -0.35 -36.44 -10.28
C ILE A 71 -0.46 -34.94 -10.51
N VAL A 72 -1.67 -34.46 -10.79
CA VAL A 72 -1.97 -33.04 -10.67
C VAL A 72 -1.88 -32.78 -9.17
N ARG A 73 -0.73 -32.27 -8.73
CA ARG A 73 -0.62 -31.66 -7.41
C ARG A 73 -1.47 -30.40 -7.47
N CYS A 74 -2.78 -30.57 -7.33
CA CYS A 74 -3.64 -29.48 -6.91
C CYS A 74 -3.10 -29.06 -5.54
N ALA A 75 -2.85 -27.77 -5.36
CA ALA A 75 -2.49 -27.25 -4.04
C ALA A 75 -3.52 -27.73 -3.03
N THR A 76 -3.03 -28.18 -1.88
CA THR A 76 -3.90 -28.56 -0.78
C THR A 76 -4.68 -27.31 -0.34
N ILE A 77 -5.90 -27.50 0.16
CA ILE A 77 -6.75 -26.39 0.62
C ILE A 77 -6.01 -25.53 1.66
N GLU A 78 -5.20 -26.17 2.51
CA GLU A 78 -4.37 -25.51 3.53
C GLU A 78 -3.30 -24.58 2.94
N GLU A 79 -2.64 -24.98 1.84
CA GLU A 79 -1.66 -24.12 1.15
C GLU A 79 -2.33 -22.89 0.53
N ILE A 80 -3.53 -23.06 -0.03
CA ILE A 80 -4.32 -21.97 -0.62
C ILE A 80 -4.74 -20.97 0.47
N GLU A 81 -5.21 -21.47 1.61
CA GLU A 81 -5.63 -20.64 2.74
C GLU A 81 -4.47 -19.90 3.38
N ALA A 82 -3.31 -20.55 3.53
CA ALA A 82 -2.11 -19.92 4.07
C ALA A 82 -1.67 -18.72 3.20
N GLU A 83 -1.56 -18.93 1.88
CA GLU A 83 -1.15 -17.88 0.93
C GLU A 83 -2.19 -16.76 0.84
N LYS A 84 -3.49 -17.10 0.82
CA LYS A 84 -4.59 -16.11 0.91
C LYS A 84 -4.42 -15.24 2.15
N SER A 85 -4.27 -15.88 3.31
CA SER A 85 -4.23 -15.17 4.58
C SER A 85 -3.02 -14.24 4.70
N SER A 86 -1.87 -14.63 4.15
CA SER A 86 -0.66 -13.79 4.13
C SER A 86 -0.89 -12.53 3.30
N ILE A 87 -1.32 -12.69 2.05
CA ILE A 87 -1.51 -11.56 1.13
C ILE A 87 -2.61 -10.63 1.63
N GLU A 88 -3.72 -11.18 2.14
CA GLU A 88 -4.83 -10.38 2.64
C GLU A 88 -4.44 -9.53 3.86
N LYS A 89 -3.63 -10.09 4.78
CA LYS A 89 -3.08 -9.33 5.93
C LYS A 89 -2.18 -8.20 5.46
N ASP A 90 -1.23 -8.47 4.56
CA ASP A 90 -0.32 -7.46 4.03
C ASP A 90 -1.08 -6.33 3.34
N VAL A 91 -2.11 -6.67 2.56
CA VAL A 91 -2.98 -5.69 1.88
C VAL A 91 -3.74 -4.84 2.89
N LYS A 92 -4.36 -5.45 3.91
CA LYS A 92 -5.11 -4.72 4.95
C LYS A 92 -4.20 -3.76 5.71
N GLU A 93 -3.03 -4.20 6.15
CA GLU A 93 -2.07 -3.34 6.86
C GLU A 93 -1.62 -2.15 6.00
N ARG A 94 -1.32 -2.37 4.71
CA ARG A 94 -0.93 -1.30 3.79
C ARG A 94 -2.08 -0.32 3.56
N MET A 95 -3.32 -0.81 3.44
CA MET A 95 -4.49 0.04 3.28
C MET A 95 -4.78 0.87 4.54
N GLU A 96 -4.67 0.28 5.74
CA GLU A 96 -4.83 1.00 7.01
C GLU A 96 -3.80 2.12 7.17
N LYS A 97 -2.51 1.81 6.94
CA LYS A 97 -1.42 2.82 6.94
C LYS A 97 -1.69 3.95 5.96
N THR A 98 -2.26 3.65 4.80
CA THR A 98 -2.65 4.66 3.80
C THR A 98 -3.75 5.57 4.34
N VAL A 99 -4.80 5.00 4.96
CA VAL A 99 -5.89 5.78 5.56
C VAL A 99 -5.37 6.65 6.70
N GLU A 100 -4.48 6.14 7.55
CA GLU A 100 -3.84 6.91 8.63
C GLU A 100 -3.00 8.08 8.09
N THR A 101 -2.27 7.85 7.00
CA THR A 101 -1.50 8.90 6.32
C THR A 101 -2.42 9.99 5.79
N VAL A 102 -3.51 9.62 5.12
CA VAL A 102 -4.52 10.57 4.62
C VAL A 102 -5.15 11.38 5.77
N ARG A 103 -5.50 10.73 6.89
CA ARG A 103 -6.00 11.41 8.09
C ARG A 103 -4.99 12.40 8.65
N SER A 104 -3.72 12.01 8.72
CA SER A 104 -2.64 12.87 9.21
C SER A 104 -2.43 14.08 8.30
N ASN A 105 -2.49 13.87 6.99
CA ASN A 105 -2.42 14.94 5.99
C ASN A 105 -3.58 15.93 6.17
N PHE A 106 -4.81 15.45 6.38
CA PHE A 106 -5.96 16.34 6.65
C PHE A 106 -5.86 17.08 7.98
N ASN A 107 -5.23 16.50 9.00
CA ASN A 107 -4.99 17.16 10.28
C ASN A 107 -3.99 18.32 10.16
N SER A 108 -3.04 18.23 9.22
CA SER A 108 -2.11 19.33 8.94
C SER A 108 -2.79 20.55 8.30
N ILE A 109 -3.94 20.38 7.64
CA ILE A 109 -4.68 21.46 7.01
C ILE A 109 -5.50 22.21 8.07
N ARG A 110 -5.11 23.46 8.33
CA ARG A 110 -5.82 24.36 9.25
C ARG A 110 -7.13 24.83 8.60
N THR A 111 -8.26 24.48 9.22
CA THR A 111 -9.63 24.79 8.74
C THR A 111 -10.22 26.06 9.33
N GLY A 112 -9.50 26.78 10.20
CA GLY A 112 -10.03 27.94 10.92
C GLY A 112 -11.00 27.57 12.06
N ARG A 113 -11.17 26.27 12.34
CA ARG A 113 -11.93 25.77 13.48
C ARG A 113 -11.00 25.55 14.67
N ALA A 114 -11.45 25.99 15.83
CA ALA A 114 -10.81 25.75 17.11
C ALA A 114 -10.68 24.25 17.36
N SER A 115 -9.45 23.77 17.56
CA SER A 115 -9.17 22.40 17.96
C SER A 115 -8.03 22.38 18.98
N PRO A 116 -8.09 21.52 20.00
CA PRO A 116 -7.05 21.44 21.02
C PRO A 116 -5.69 21.02 20.44
N ALA A 117 -5.69 20.25 19.33
CA ALA A 117 -4.49 19.81 18.64
C ALA A 117 -3.61 20.95 18.08
N MET A 118 -4.14 22.18 17.98
CA MET A 118 -3.34 23.35 17.56
C MET A 118 -2.26 23.72 18.58
N LEU A 119 -2.47 23.40 19.86
CA LEU A 119 -1.59 23.79 20.96
C LEU A 119 -0.65 22.67 21.41
N ASP A 120 -0.72 21.48 20.79
CA ASP A 120 0.07 20.30 21.20
C ASP A 120 1.60 20.50 21.04
N LYS A 121 2.02 21.40 20.13
CA LYS A 121 3.44 21.70 19.88
C LYS A 121 4.02 22.76 20.82
N ILE A 122 3.21 23.37 21.67
CA ILE A 122 3.65 24.47 22.53
C ILE A 122 4.25 23.90 23.81
N GLU A 123 5.49 24.29 24.08
CA GLU A 123 6.18 24.04 25.33
C GLU A 123 6.14 25.32 26.18
N VAL A 124 5.97 25.14 27.48
CA VAL A 124 5.87 26.21 28.47
C VAL A 124 6.95 25.97 29.51
N ASP A 125 7.68 27.03 29.86
CA ASP A 125 8.64 26.98 30.96
C ASP A 125 7.91 26.92 32.30
N TYR A 126 7.92 25.74 32.92
CA TYR A 126 7.34 25.48 34.22
C TYR A 126 8.46 25.12 35.20
N TYR A 127 8.68 25.98 36.19
CA TYR A 127 9.79 25.89 37.16
C TYR A 127 11.18 25.66 36.53
N GLY A 128 11.46 26.29 35.38
CA GLY A 128 12.76 26.22 34.71
C GLY A 128 12.97 24.97 33.85
N THR A 129 11.93 24.15 33.67
CA THR A 129 11.92 23.05 32.70
C THR A 129 10.85 23.27 31.63
N PRO A 130 11.16 23.06 30.33
CA PRO A 130 10.16 23.12 29.28
C PRO A 130 9.27 21.88 29.37
N VAL A 131 7.96 22.10 29.52
CA VAL A 131 6.94 21.05 29.62
C VAL A 131 5.83 21.36 28.64
N SER A 132 5.20 20.32 28.07
CA SER A 132 4.11 20.51 27.12
C SER A 132 2.90 21.21 27.76
N LEU A 133 2.26 22.13 27.03
CA LEU A 133 1.09 22.86 27.51
C LEU A 133 -0.04 21.91 27.97
N LYS A 134 -0.23 20.80 27.26
CA LYS A 134 -1.24 19.77 27.56
C LYS A 134 -1.07 19.11 28.93
N SER A 135 0.15 19.09 29.48
CA SER A 135 0.41 18.53 30.82
C SER A 135 0.10 19.52 31.94
N ILE A 136 0.17 20.82 31.67
CA ILE A 136 0.02 21.89 32.68
C ILE A 136 -1.40 22.45 32.71
N ALA A 137 -2.13 22.33 31.60
CA ALA A 137 -3.45 22.90 31.43
C ALA A 137 -4.43 21.95 30.74
N GLN A 138 -5.70 22.04 31.14
CA GLN A 138 -6.80 21.45 30.42
C GLN A 138 -7.19 22.35 29.24
N ILE A 139 -7.19 21.78 28.04
CA ILE A 139 -7.56 22.47 26.80
C ILE A 139 -8.97 22.02 26.40
N SER A 140 -9.87 22.98 26.21
CA SER A 140 -11.24 22.73 25.78
C SER A 140 -11.65 23.69 24.66
N THR A 141 -12.63 23.30 23.86
CA THR A 141 -13.17 24.12 22.77
C THR A 141 -14.65 24.34 23.02
N PRO A 142 -15.04 25.42 23.74
CA PRO A 142 -16.44 25.71 24.02
C PRO A 142 -17.19 26.11 22.73
N ASP A 143 -16.56 26.90 21.84
CA ASP A 143 -17.12 27.25 20.53
C ASP A 143 -16.20 26.80 19.39
N ALA A 144 -16.72 26.83 18.16
CA ALA A 144 -15.94 26.48 16.97
C ALA A 144 -14.81 27.48 16.65
N THR A 145 -14.79 28.66 17.28
CA THR A 145 -13.85 29.76 17.02
C THR A 145 -13.03 30.14 18.24
N SER A 146 -13.32 29.55 19.40
CA SER A 146 -12.69 29.85 20.68
C SER A 146 -12.04 28.60 21.27
N ILE A 147 -10.82 28.75 21.80
CA ILE A 147 -10.13 27.72 22.60
C ILE A 147 -10.01 28.26 24.02
N LEU A 148 -10.39 27.46 24.99
CA LEU A 148 -10.24 27.75 26.41
C LEU A 148 -9.11 26.87 26.96
N VAL A 149 -8.09 27.52 27.51
CA VAL A 149 -6.97 26.89 28.21
C VAL A 149 -7.12 27.20 29.69
N GLN A 150 -7.36 26.16 30.49
CA GLN A 150 -7.50 26.25 31.93
C GLN A 150 -6.25 25.64 32.58
N PRO A 151 -5.31 26.45 33.09
CA PRO A 151 -4.16 25.94 33.81
C PRO A 151 -4.60 25.30 35.14
N TYR A 152 -3.91 24.24 35.56
CA TYR A 152 -4.11 23.68 36.89
C TYR A 152 -3.58 24.63 37.97
N ASP A 153 -2.51 25.38 37.67
CA ASP A 153 -1.90 26.36 38.57
C ASP A 153 -2.01 27.79 38.04
N LYS A 154 -2.62 28.68 38.82
CA LYS A 154 -2.79 30.11 38.46
C LYS A 154 -1.47 30.86 38.33
N SER A 155 -0.40 30.41 38.99
CA SER A 155 0.94 31.01 38.90
C SER A 155 1.57 30.83 37.50
N SER A 156 1.22 29.75 36.79
CA SER A 156 1.76 29.42 35.48
C SER A 156 1.12 30.20 34.32
N LEU A 157 0.03 30.94 34.59
CA LEU A 157 -0.78 31.63 33.58
C LEU A 157 0.07 32.59 32.72
N LYS A 158 0.92 33.41 33.35
CA LYS A 158 1.82 34.35 32.64
C LYS A 158 2.86 33.64 31.78
N ALA A 159 3.32 32.46 32.19
CA ALA A 159 4.26 31.67 31.39
C ALA A 159 3.57 31.09 30.16
N ILE A 160 2.34 30.60 30.31
CA ILE A 160 1.52 30.08 29.22
C ILE A 160 1.20 31.17 28.19
N GLU A 161 0.81 32.37 28.63
CA GLU A 161 0.58 33.50 27.73
C GLU A 161 1.81 33.82 26.87
N LYS A 162 2.97 33.91 27.51
CA LYS A 162 4.24 34.18 26.81
C LYS A 162 4.56 33.07 25.82
N ALA A 163 4.42 31.81 26.21
CA ALA A 163 4.66 30.66 25.36
C ALA A 163 3.76 30.66 24.11
N ILE A 164 2.47 30.96 24.27
CA ILE A 164 1.51 31.05 23.16
C ILE A 164 1.89 32.19 22.21
N VAL A 165 2.24 33.38 22.73
CA VAL A 165 2.63 34.53 21.90
C VAL A 165 3.97 34.27 21.20
N SER A 166 4.93 33.61 21.84
CA SER A 166 6.21 33.25 21.22
C SER A 166 6.10 32.12 20.19
N SER A 167 5.01 31.35 20.23
CA SER A 167 4.81 30.23 19.31
C SER A 167 4.31 30.69 17.93
N ASP A 168 4.61 29.90 16.90
CA ASP A 168 4.18 30.13 15.50
C ASP A 168 2.66 29.94 15.25
N VAL A 169 1.85 29.89 16.31
CA VAL A 169 0.39 29.74 16.20
C VAL A 169 -0.26 31.07 15.82
N GLY A 170 0.34 32.21 16.17
CA GLY A 170 -0.09 33.55 15.72
C GLY A 170 -1.45 33.97 16.27
N MET A 171 -1.83 33.49 17.45
CA MET A 171 -3.09 33.83 18.13
C MET A 171 -2.78 34.68 19.37
N THR A 172 -3.61 35.70 19.61
CA THR A 172 -3.48 36.55 20.80
C THR A 172 -4.30 35.99 21.96
N PRO A 173 -3.68 35.71 23.13
CA PRO A 173 -4.40 35.26 24.31
C PRO A 173 -5.15 36.39 25.01
N ASN A 174 -6.40 36.14 25.38
CA ASN A 174 -7.19 36.97 26.29
C ASN A 174 -7.22 36.30 27.68
N ASN A 175 -6.92 37.06 28.73
CA ASN A 175 -6.81 36.55 30.08
C ASN A 175 -7.97 37.03 30.96
N ASP A 176 -8.67 36.09 31.60
CA ASP A 176 -9.75 36.36 32.56
C ASP A 176 -9.31 36.16 34.03
N GLY A 177 -8.00 35.98 34.28
CA GLY A 177 -7.38 35.77 35.59
C GLY A 177 -7.33 34.31 36.05
N GLU A 178 -8.23 33.47 35.56
CA GLU A 178 -8.27 32.02 35.85
C GLU A 178 -8.15 31.15 34.60
N VAL A 179 -8.67 31.64 33.46
CA VAL A 179 -8.64 30.93 32.18
C VAL A 179 -8.07 31.85 31.10
N ILE A 180 -7.44 31.24 30.10
CA ILE A 180 -6.95 31.93 28.90
C ILE A 180 -7.87 31.56 27.74
N ARG A 181 -8.41 32.55 27.05
CA ARG A 181 -9.20 32.36 25.82
C ARG A 181 -8.39 32.76 24.59
N LEU A 182 -8.34 31.87 23.61
CA LEU A 182 -7.76 32.14 22.29
C LEU A 182 -8.88 32.26 21.26
N ALA A 183 -8.84 33.32 20.46
CA ALA A 183 -9.75 33.50 19.33
C ALA A 183 -9.08 33.07 18.03
N VAL A 184 -9.71 32.15 17.29
CA VAL A 184 -9.25 31.73 15.97
C VAL A 184 -9.69 32.75 14.93
N PRO A 185 -8.76 33.30 14.12
CA PRO A 185 -9.12 34.20 13.05
C PRO A 185 -9.94 33.48 11.98
N GLN A 186 -10.95 34.17 11.45
CA GLN A 186 -11.81 33.63 10.41
C GLN A 186 -11.08 33.54 9.07
N LEU A 187 -11.26 32.43 8.36
CA LEU A 187 -10.73 32.27 7.00
C LEU A 187 -11.63 33.00 5.98
N THR A 188 -11.00 33.74 5.06
CA THR A 188 -11.67 34.38 3.93
C THR A 188 -12.22 33.35 2.94
N SER A 189 -13.24 33.72 2.16
CA SER A 189 -13.91 32.83 1.20
C SER A 189 -12.95 32.30 0.12
N ASP A 190 -12.03 33.13 -0.37
CA ASP A 190 -11.07 32.73 -1.40
C ASP A 190 -10.05 31.72 -0.87
N ARG A 191 -9.57 31.91 0.37
CA ARG A 191 -8.68 30.94 1.02
C ARG A 191 -9.38 29.59 1.24
N ARG A 192 -10.67 29.57 1.58
CA ARG A 192 -11.43 28.32 1.70
C ARG A 192 -11.51 27.55 0.37
N LYS A 193 -11.68 28.25 -0.76
CA LYS A 193 -11.68 27.64 -2.11
C LYS A 193 -10.30 27.08 -2.49
N GLU A 194 -9.22 27.70 -2.04
CA GLU A 194 -7.87 27.16 -2.25
C GLU A 194 -7.62 25.90 -1.42
N LEU A 195 -8.03 25.91 -0.14
CA LEU A 195 -7.92 24.76 0.74
C LEU A 195 -8.75 23.57 0.26
N SER A 196 -9.97 23.81 -0.24
CA SER A 196 -10.80 22.72 -0.77
C SER A 196 -10.13 22.00 -1.95
N LYS A 197 -9.44 22.73 -2.83
CA LYS A 197 -8.65 22.14 -3.93
C LYS A 197 -7.51 21.27 -3.39
N ILE A 198 -6.84 21.69 -2.31
CA ILE A 198 -5.76 20.92 -1.68
C ILE A 198 -6.31 19.64 -1.04
N VAL A 199 -7.42 19.73 -0.30
CA VAL A 199 -8.08 18.57 0.31
C VAL A 199 -8.49 17.56 -0.76
N SER A 200 -9.06 18.01 -1.89
CA SER A 200 -9.42 17.13 -3.00
C SER A 200 -8.20 16.43 -3.61
N LYS A 201 -7.07 17.13 -3.78
CA LYS A 201 -5.82 16.53 -4.27
C LYS A 201 -5.32 15.42 -3.34
N GLN A 202 -5.27 15.69 -2.03
CA GLN A 202 -4.83 14.69 -1.04
C GLN A 202 -5.76 13.48 -0.95
N ALA A 203 -7.07 13.67 -1.12
CA ALA A 203 -8.03 12.57 -1.18
C ALA A 203 -7.79 11.66 -2.40
N GLU A 204 -7.53 12.26 -3.56
CA GLU A 204 -7.24 11.51 -4.79
C GLU A 204 -5.90 10.78 -4.70
N GLU A 205 -4.86 11.37 -4.10
CA GLU A 205 -3.59 10.69 -3.81
C GLU A 205 -3.81 9.44 -2.94
N GLY A 206 -4.64 9.54 -1.89
CA GLY A 206 -5.03 8.40 -1.06
C GLY A 206 -5.75 7.30 -1.84
N LYS A 207 -6.68 7.66 -2.72
CA LYS A 207 -7.37 6.69 -3.59
C LYS A 207 -6.43 6.04 -4.60
N VAL A 208 -5.49 6.79 -5.17
CA VAL A 208 -4.46 6.25 -6.07
C VAL A 208 -3.56 5.26 -5.34
N ALA A 209 -3.16 5.55 -4.11
CA ALA A 209 -2.39 4.62 -3.28
C ALA A 209 -3.14 3.30 -3.04
N ILE A 210 -4.43 3.34 -2.69
CA ILE A 210 -5.27 2.14 -2.55
C ILE A 210 -5.33 1.34 -3.87
N ARG A 211 -5.51 2.00 -5.01
CA ARG A 211 -5.54 1.33 -6.33
C ARG A 211 -4.19 0.67 -6.66
N ASN A 212 -3.07 1.28 -6.26
CA ASN A 212 -1.75 0.70 -6.44
C ASN A 212 -1.56 -0.56 -5.57
N ILE A 213 -2.01 -0.52 -4.31
CA ILE A 213 -1.98 -1.71 -3.43
C ILE A 213 -2.80 -2.86 -4.05
N ARG A 214 -4.00 -2.57 -4.57
CA ARG A 214 -4.82 -3.59 -5.26
C ARG A 214 -4.09 -4.17 -6.49
N ARG A 215 -3.45 -3.32 -7.30
CA ARG A 215 -2.65 -3.78 -8.46
C ARG A 215 -1.50 -4.70 -8.04
N ASP A 216 -0.81 -4.38 -6.95
CA ASP A 216 0.29 -5.21 -6.42
C ASP A 216 -0.23 -6.57 -5.94
N ALA A 217 -1.38 -6.60 -5.27
CA ALA A 217 -2.01 -7.82 -4.80
C ALA A 217 -2.48 -8.72 -5.96
N LEU A 218 -3.09 -8.14 -7.01
CA LEU A 218 -3.47 -8.88 -8.22
C LEU A 218 -2.24 -9.49 -8.92
N LYS A 219 -1.14 -8.72 -9.02
CA LYS A 219 0.13 -9.24 -9.55
C LYS A 219 0.72 -10.36 -8.69
N ALA A 220 0.47 -10.38 -7.38
CA ALA A 220 0.90 -11.47 -6.52
C ALA A 220 0.12 -12.75 -6.81
N TYR A 221 -1.21 -12.66 -6.98
CA TYR A 221 -2.03 -13.81 -7.36
C TYR A 221 -1.67 -14.37 -8.75
N GLU A 222 -1.45 -13.51 -9.75
CA GLU A 222 -1.00 -13.94 -11.09
C GLU A 222 0.35 -14.67 -11.07
N LYS A 223 1.25 -14.33 -10.12
CA LYS A 223 2.52 -15.04 -9.95
C LYS A 223 2.30 -16.42 -9.34
N LEU A 224 1.44 -16.52 -8.32
CA LEU A 224 1.11 -17.80 -7.69
C LEU A 224 0.39 -18.76 -8.65
N GLU A 225 -0.42 -18.23 -9.57
CA GLU A 225 -1.04 -18.97 -10.67
C GLU A 225 0.02 -19.55 -11.61
N LYS A 226 0.99 -18.73 -12.05
CA LYS A 226 2.10 -19.19 -12.90
C LYS A 226 2.99 -20.22 -12.22
N GLU A 227 3.16 -20.12 -10.91
CA GLU A 227 3.85 -21.10 -10.06
C GLU A 227 3.03 -22.38 -9.83
N LYS A 228 1.78 -22.45 -10.34
CA LYS A 228 0.83 -23.56 -10.16
C LYS A 228 0.47 -23.84 -8.71
N LYS A 229 0.61 -22.84 -7.83
CA LYS A 229 0.17 -22.91 -6.43
C LYS A 229 -1.31 -22.61 -6.27
N LEU A 230 -1.90 -21.88 -7.22
CA LEU A 230 -3.32 -21.54 -7.24
C LEU A 230 -3.95 -22.00 -8.57
N SER A 231 -5.22 -22.40 -8.50
CA SER A 231 -6.07 -22.62 -9.68
C SER A 231 -6.62 -21.29 -10.19
N GLU A 232 -6.97 -21.23 -11.48
CA GLU A 232 -7.63 -20.06 -12.11
C GLU A 232 -8.91 -19.66 -11.37
N ASP A 233 -9.68 -20.63 -10.88
CA ASP A 233 -10.93 -20.37 -10.17
C ASP A 233 -10.69 -19.74 -8.79
N ASN A 234 -9.65 -20.18 -8.08
CA ASN A 234 -9.26 -19.58 -6.80
C ASN A 234 -8.83 -18.11 -7.00
N VAL A 235 -8.12 -17.79 -8.09
CA VAL A 235 -7.69 -16.41 -8.38
C VAL A 235 -8.90 -15.51 -8.64
N LYS A 236 -9.94 -16.01 -9.32
CA LYS A 236 -11.20 -15.26 -9.54
C LYS A 236 -11.90 -14.96 -8.21
N ASP A 237 -12.03 -15.96 -7.34
CA ASP A 237 -12.66 -15.80 -6.03
C ASP A 237 -11.88 -14.80 -5.16
N LEU A 238 -10.55 -14.96 -5.08
CA LEU A 238 -9.66 -14.06 -4.34
C LEU A 238 -9.70 -12.62 -4.89
N SER A 239 -9.77 -12.45 -6.21
CA SER A 239 -9.93 -11.14 -6.83
C SER A 239 -11.26 -10.49 -6.44
N SER A 240 -12.34 -11.27 -6.35
CA SER A 240 -13.65 -10.77 -5.93
C SER A 240 -13.64 -10.33 -4.45
N ASP A 241 -12.96 -11.09 -3.58
CA ASP A 241 -12.82 -10.75 -2.16
C ASP A 241 -11.95 -9.50 -1.96
N LEU A 242 -10.82 -9.40 -2.67
CA LEU A 242 -9.98 -8.20 -2.61
C LEU A 242 -10.72 -6.95 -3.09
N GLN A 243 -11.61 -7.08 -4.08
CA GLN A 243 -12.40 -5.96 -4.56
C GLN A 243 -13.32 -5.42 -3.46
N LYS A 244 -14.02 -6.31 -2.72
CA LYS A 244 -14.87 -5.93 -1.58
C LYS A 244 -14.07 -5.16 -0.52
N VAL A 245 -12.91 -5.71 -0.11
CA VAL A 245 -12.02 -5.06 0.87
C VAL A 245 -11.56 -3.69 0.37
N THR A 246 -11.16 -3.59 -0.90
CA THR A 246 -10.72 -2.31 -1.50
C THR A 246 -11.85 -1.27 -1.45
N ASP A 247 -13.07 -1.66 -1.82
CA ASP A 247 -14.23 -0.77 -1.87
C ASP A 247 -14.63 -0.27 -0.46
N GLU A 248 -14.45 -1.09 0.58
CA GLU A 248 -14.62 -0.65 1.98
C GLU A 248 -13.63 0.45 2.35
N TYR A 249 -12.34 0.31 2.03
CA TYR A 249 -11.34 1.34 2.32
C TYR A 249 -11.51 2.59 1.46
N MET A 250 -11.97 2.46 0.21
CA MET A 250 -12.35 3.62 -0.61
C MET A 250 -13.48 4.42 0.04
N LYS A 251 -14.53 3.74 0.55
CA LYS A 251 -15.61 4.39 1.29
C LYS A 251 -15.12 5.08 2.56
N LYS A 252 -14.16 4.48 3.30
CA LYS A 252 -13.55 5.11 4.49
C LYS A 252 -12.88 6.44 4.12
N ILE A 253 -12.12 6.50 3.01
CA ILE A 253 -11.53 7.76 2.54
C ILE A 253 -12.61 8.77 2.16
N ASP A 254 -13.65 8.35 1.42
CA ASP A 254 -14.72 9.25 1.01
C ASP A 254 -15.50 9.84 2.20
N ILE A 255 -15.70 9.07 3.27
CA ILE A 255 -16.32 9.55 4.51
C ILE A 255 -15.45 10.65 5.15
N VAL A 256 -14.15 10.39 5.30
CA VAL A 256 -13.21 11.36 5.89
C VAL A 256 -13.12 12.62 5.03
N PHE A 257 -13.06 12.48 3.71
CA PHE A 257 -13.07 13.60 2.77
C PHE A 257 -14.33 14.45 2.90
N LYS A 258 -15.52 13.82 2.89
CA LYS A 258 -16.80 14.53 3.04
C LYS A 258 -16.93 15.23 4.39
N GLN A 259 -16.38 14.65 5.45
CA GLN A 259 -16.34 15.31 6.77
C GLN A 259 -15.49 16.58 6.71
N LYS A 260 -14.29 16.51 6.10
CA LYS A 260 -13.38 17.64 6.00
C LYS A 260 -13.88 18.74 5.06
N GLU A 261 -14.52 18.36 3.96
CA GLU A 261 -15.16 19.29 3.03
C GLU A 261 -16.31 20.05 3.69
N LYS A 262 -17.18 19.34 4.44
CA LYS A 262 -18.24 19.98 5.23
C LYS A 262 -17.67 20.94 6.27
N GLU A 263 -16.55 20.61 6.90
CA GLU A 263 -15.88 21.49 7.86
C GLU A 263 -15.40 22.79 7.19
N LEU A 264 -14.86 22.72 5.97
CA LEU A 264 -14.41 23.90 5.24
C LEU A 264 -15.56 24.80 4.74
N LEU A 265 -16.71 24.21 4.43
CA LEU A 265 -17.87 24.93 3.89
C LEU A 265 -18.78 25.49 4.99
N LYS A 266 -18.87 24.84 6.15
CA LYS A 266 -19.74 25.26 7.26
C LYS A 266 -19.02 26.21 8.21
N VAL A 267 -19.18 27.52 7.96
CA VAL A 267 -19.11 28.60 8.95
C VAL A 267 -20.08 29.68 8.50
#